data_AF-C3W884-F1
#
_entry.id   AF-C3W884-F1
#
_cell.length_a   1.000
_cell.length_b   1.000
_cell.length_c   1.000
_cell.angle_alpha   90.00
_cell.angle_beta   90.00
_cell.angle_gamma   90.00
#
_symmetry.space_group_name_H-M   'P 1'
#
loop_
_entity.id
_entity.type
_entity.pdbx_description
1 polymer ?
#
loop_
_entity_poly.entity_id
_entity_poly.type
_entity_poly.pdbx_seq_one_letter_code
_entity_poly.pdbx_strand_id
1 'polypeptide(L)' 'GTTRWNPTKEQIEVLEGLYRQGIRTPTAEQIQQITRRLRVYGHIEGKNVFYWFQ' A
#
# COMPACT_ATOMS: atom_id res chain seq x y z
N GLY A 1 1.09 -9.73 19.03
CA GLY A 1 0.15 -10.01 17.95
C GLY A 1 0.33 -8.95 16.91
N THR A 2 0.60 -9.30 15.67
CA THR A 2 0.69 -8.34 14.57
C THR A 2 -0.64 -7.61 14.45
N THR A 3 -0.65 -6.32 14.78
CA THR A 3 -1.83 -5.47 14.62
C THR A 3 -2.26 -5.56 13.16
N ARG A 4 -3.45 -6.11 12.88
CA ARG A 4 -3.98 -6.12 11.52
C ARG A 4 -4.07 -4.68 11.05
N TRP A 5 -3.47 -4.40 9.91
CA TRP A 5 -3.61 -3.10 9.27
C TRP A 5 -5.07 -2.88 8.89
N ASN A 6 -5.62 -1.74 9.32
CA ASN A 6 -6.95 -1.29 8.95
C ASN A 6 -6.77 -0.08 8.01
N PRO A 7 -6.80 -0.29 6.69
CA PRO A 7 -6.62 0.79 5.71
C PRO A 7 -7.72 1.84 5.82
N THR A 8 -7.36 3.11 5.59
CA THR A 8 -8.37 4.14 5.31
C THR A 8 -8.86 4.04 3.87
N LYS A 9 -10.01 4.66 3.58
CA LYS A 9 -10.59 4.65 2.24
C LYS A 9 -9.62 5.24 1.22
N GLU A 10 -8.98 6.36 1.56
CA GLU A 10 -7.99 7.03 0.71
C GLU A 10 -6.77 6.15 0.43
N GLN A 11 -6.34 5.31 1.39
CA GLN A 11 -5.27 4.36 1.14
C GLN A 11 -5.68 3.30 0.12
N ILE A 12 -6.90 2.79 0.21
CA ILE A 12 -7.45 1.83 -0.76
C ILE A 12 -7.56 2.45 -2.15
N GLU A 13 -8.11 3.66 -2.27
CA GLU A 13 -8.29 4.32 -3.57
C GLU A 13 -6.96 4.52 -4.31
N VAL A 14 -5.88 4.86 -3.59
CA VAL A 14 -4.54 4.96 -4.19
C VAL A 14 -4.02 3.60 -4.63
N LEU A 15 -4.15 2.56 -3.80
CA LEU A 15 -3.69 1.20 -4.13
C LEU A 15 -4.44 0.63 -5.35
N GLU A 16 -5.77 0.75 -5.37
CA GLU A 16 -6.60 0.36 -6.51
C GLU A 16 -6.26 1.14 -7.78
N GLY A 17 -5.99 2.45 -7.67
CA GLY A 17 -5.55 3.27 -8.79
C GLY A 17 -4.26 2.75 -9.43
N LEU A 18 -3.27 2.40 -8.60
CA LEU A 18 -1.99 1.83 -9.06
C LEU A 18 -2.19 0.44 -9.71
N TYR A 19 -3.07 -0.38 -9.12
CA TYR A 19 -3.41 -1.69 -9.69
C TYR A 19 -4.06 -1.56 -11.07
N ARG A 20 -5.03 -0.64 -11.22
CA ARG A 20 -5.69 -0.36 -12.50
C ARG A 20 -4.73 0.20 -13.55
N GLN A 21 -3.67 0.90 -13.13
CA GLN A 21 -2.58 1.36 -13.99
C GLN A 21 -1.59 0.26 -14.41
N GLY A 22 -1.77 -0.98 -13.91
CA GLY A 22 -0.98 -2.14 -14.31
C GLY A 22 0.10 -2.55 -13.33
N ILE A 23 0.25 -1.87 -12.19
CA ILE A 23 1.15 -2.31 -11.13
C ILE A 23 0.50 -3.50 -10.42
N ARG A 24 1.01 -4.71 -10.67
CA ARG A 24 0.57 -5.93 -9.97
C ARG A 24 1.63 -6.50 -9.05
N THR A 25 2.90 -6.31 -9.38
CA THR A 25 4.04 -6.82 -8.61
C THR A 25 5.03 -5.68 -8.40
N PRO A 26 4.81 -4.81 -7.40
CA PRO A 26 5.71 -3.69 -7.15
C PRO A 26 7.07 -4.19 -6.63
N THR A 27 8.15 -3.54 -7.08
CA THR A 27 9.49 -3.79 -6.56
C THR A 27 9.63 -3.29 -5.12
N ALA A 28 10.70 -3.69 -4.42
CA ALA A 28 10.96 -3.22 -3.05
C ALA A 28 11.04 -1.68 -2.96
N GLU A 29 11.61 -1.02 -3.97
CA GLU A 29 11.68 0.45 -4.04
C GLU A 29 10.30 1.06 -4.24
N GLN A 30 9.48 0.49 -5.13
CA GLN A 30 8.09 0.91 -5.31
C GLN A 30 7.26 0.71 -4.04
N ILE A 31 7.42 -0.40 -3.34
CA ILE A 31 6.77 -0.64 -2.05
C ILE A 31 7.13 0.46 -1.05
N GLN A 32 8.41 0.83 -0.94
CA GLN A 32 8.83 1.92 -0.06
C GLN A 32 8.22 3.27 -0.47
N GLN A 33 8.20 3.57 -1.77
CA GLN A 33 7.63 4.81 -2.29
C GLN A 33 6.11 4.90 -2.05
N ILE A 34 5.38 3.82 -2.35
CA ILE A 34 3.94 3.70 -2.13
C ILE A 34 3.64 3.82 -0.62
N THR A 35 4.40 3.10 0.23
CA THR A 35 4.26 3.20 1.70
C THR A 35 4.44 4.64 2.18
N ARG A 36 5.47 5.34 1.70
CA ARG A 36 5.71 6.74 2.05
C ARG A 36 4.57 7.66 1.63
N ARG A 37 4.01 7.43 0.43
CA ARG A 37 2.85 8.18 -0.07
C ARG A 37 1.59 7.91 0.75
N LEU A 38 1.36 6.67 1.16
CA LEU A 38 0.15 6.26 1.88
C LEU A 38 0.15 6.66 3.37
N ARG A 39 1.34 6.91 3.96
CA ARG A 39 1.48 7.34 5.36
C ARG A 39 0.77 8.67 5.68
N VAL A 40 0.53 9.52 4.68
CA VAL A 40 -0.20 10.77 4.88
C VAL A 40 -1.67 10.56 5.22
N TYR A 41 -2.23 9.39 4.86
CA TYR A 41 -3.63 9.05 5.08
C TYR A 41 -3.85 8.14 6.30
N GLY A 42 -2.78 7.71 6.98
CA GLY A 42 -2.87 6.81 8.13
C GLY A 42 -1.65 5.91 8.30
N HIS A 43 -1.60 5.18 9.41
CA HIS A 43 -0.49 4.27 9.71
C HIS A 43 -0.43 3.12 8.69
N ILE A 44 0.74 2.89 8.11
CA ILE A 44 1.01 1.81 7.16
C ILE A 44 2.49 1.44 7.16
N GLU A 45 2.75 0.14 6.96
CA GLU A 45 4.09 -0.46 6.84
C GLU A 45 4.27 -1.10 5.45
N GLY A 46 5.51 -1.28 5.01
CA GLY A 46 5.83 -1.87 3.71
C GLY A 46 5.20 -3.26 3.50
N LYS A 47 5.12 -4.08 4.55
CA LYS A 47 4.45 -5.38 4.51
C LYS A 47 2.97 -5.28 4.12
N ASN A 48 2.29 -4.20 4.50
CA ASN A 48 0.87 -4.01 4.18
C ASN A 48 0.70 -3.77 2.67
N VAL A 49 1.57 -2.96 2.08
CA VAL A 49 1.60 -2.72 0.62
C VAL A 49 1.97 -4.01 -0.11
N PHE A 50 3.00 -4.72 0.35
CA PHE A 50 3.39 -6.01 -0.22
C PHE A 50 2.21 -7.02 -0.23
N TYR A 51 1.56 -7.22 0.91
CA TYR A 51 0.44 -8.16 1.02
C TYR A 51 -0.81 -7.73 0.26
N TRP A 52 -1.01 -6.43 0.02
CA TRP A 52 -2.16 -5.96 -0.76
C TRP A 52 -1.99 -6.26 -2.26
N PHE A 53 -0.76 -6.23 -2.79
CA PHE A 53 -0.48 -6.52 -4.20
C PHE A 53 -0.23 -8.00 -4.52
N GLN A 54 -0.18 -8.88 -3.52
CA GLN A 54 0.00 -10.33 -3.70
C GLN A 54 -1.33 -11.03 -3.93
#